data_AF-P45967-F1
#
_entry.id   AF-P45967-F1
#
_cell.length_a   1.000
_cell.length_b   1.000
_cell.length_c   1.000
_cell.angle_alpha   90.00
_cell.angle_beta   90.00
_cell.angle_gamma   90.00
#
_symmetry.space_group_name_H-M   'P 1'
#
loop_
_entity.id
_entity.type
_entity.pdbx_description
1 polymer ?
#
loop_
_entity_poly.entity_id
_entity_poly.type
_entity_poly.pdbx_seq_one_letter_code
_entity_poly.pdbx_strand_id
1 'polypeptide(L)'
;MSDRHMSSIFPECDHLKQIYDKCFTEFFQKFITPNYRHQYAVNPCERLHDVYKRCVEERLATQRPFEIDLDEIRKEYLNTDDDKLKDRQNNQKTNSENKCSSS
;
A
#
# COMPACT_ATOMS: atom_id res chain seq x y z
N MET A 1 8.27 -4.14 29.50
CA MET A 1 8.89 -3.96 28.18
C MET A 1 7.94 -3.07 27.40
N SER A 2 8.32 -1.84 27.07
CA SER A 2 7.47 -1.00 26.23
C SER A 2 7.52 -1.58 24.82
N ASP A 3 6.45 -2.25 24.40
CA ASP A 3 6.30 -2.69 23.01
C ASP A 3 6.44 -1.45 22.13
N ARG A 4 7.51 -1.43 21.32
CA ARG A 4 7.81 -0.31 20.44
C ARG A 4 6.80 -0.30 19.29
N HIS A 5 5.67 0.36 19.51
CA HIS A 5 4.67 0.59 18.48
C HIS A 5 4.81 2.00 17.89
N MET A 6 4.52 2.13 16.60
CA MET A 6 4.34 3.45 15.99
C MET A 6 2.97 4.00 16.36
N SER A 7 2.95 5.20 16.94
CA SER A 7 1.70 5.93 17.15
C SER A 7 1.00 6.20 15.83
N SER A 8 -0.32 6.18 15.87
CA SER A 8 -1.18 6.70 14.81
C SER A 8 -1.05 8.23 14.75
N ILE A 9 -1.58 8.80 13.68
CA ILE A 9 -1.72 10.25 13.51
C ILE A 9 -2.58 10.83 14.65
N PHE A 10 -3.54 10.05 15.13
CA PHE A 10 -4.43 10.42 16.22
C PHE A 10 -4.27 9.45 17.39
N PRO A 11 -3.91 9.93 18.60
CA PRO A 11 -3.67 9.09 19.77
C PRO A 11 -4.85 8.17 20.13
N GLU A 12 -6.09 8.60 19.88
CA GLU A 12 -7.30 7.80 20.10
C GLU A 12 -7.40 6.57 19.18
N CYS A 13 -6.72 6.59 18.03
CA CYS A 13 -6.68 5.47 17.10
C CYS A 13 -5.46 4.55 17.36
N ASP A 14 -4.55 4.87 18.29
CA ASP A 14 -3.32 4.10 18.55
C ASP A 14 -3.62 2.66 18.93
N HIS A 15 -4.60 2.44 19.82
CA HIS A 15 -4.92 1.08 20.26
C HIS A 15 -5.49 0.24 19.12
N LEU A 16 -6.35 0.83 18.28
CA LEU A 16 -6.89 0.18 17.08
C LEU A 16 -5.78 -0.14 16.08
N LYS A 17 -4.84 0.79 15.87
CA LYS A 17 -3.67 0.60 15.02
C LYS A 17 -2.84 -0.58 15.48
N GLN A 18 -2.54 -0.68 16.77
CA GLN A 18 -1.72 -1.76 17.33
C GLN A 18 -2.35 -3.14 17.09
N ILE A 19 -3.66 -3.25 17.33
CA ILE A 19 -4.39 -4.51 17.13
C ILE A 19 -4.38 -4.90 15.64
N TYR A 20 -4.64 -3.92 14.76
CA TYR A 20 -4.59 -4.13 13.32
C TYR A 20 -3.18 -4.52 12.83
N ASP A 21 -2.14 -3.78 13.20
CA ASP A 21 -0.75 -4.01 12.76
C ASP A 21 -0.26 -5.39 13.20
N LYS A 22 -0.63 -5.83 14.41
CA LYS A 22 -0.31 -7.17 14.89
C LYS A 22 -0.98 -8.25 14.05
N CYS A 23 -2.28 -8.11 13.78
CA CYS A 23 -3.00 -9.02 12.90
C CYS A 23 -2.37 -9.05 11.49
N PHE A 24 -2.08 -7.87 10.94
CA PHE A 24 -1.51 -7.72 9.61
C PHE A 24 -0.14 -8.38 9.51
N THR A 25 0.74 -8.19 10.49
CA THR A 25 2.09 -8.78 10.49
C THR A 25 2.03 -10.30 10.48
N GLU A 26 1.15 -10.90 11.31
CA GLU A 26 0.95 -12.35 11.35
C GLU A 26 0.33 -12.90 10.07
N PHE A 27 -0.63 -12.18 9.49
CA PHE A 27 -1.25 -12.54 8.21
C PHE A 27 -0.26 -12.43 7.06
N PHE A 28 0.51 -11.35 6.99
CA PHE A 28 1.42 -11.06 5.89
C PHE A 28 2.55 -12.10 5.79
N GLN A 29 3.06 -12.57 6.93
CA GLN A 29 4.04 -13.66 6.96
C GLN A 29 3.50 -14.94 6.30
N LYS A 30 2.24 -15.28 6.54
CA LYS A 30 1.57 -16.42 5.90
C LYS A 30 1.31 -16.14 4.42
N PHE A 31 0.90 -14.92 4.10
CA PHE A 31 0.61 -14.49 2.74
C PHE A 31 1.81 -14.65 1.80
N ILE A 32 3.02 -14.30 2.24
CA ILE A 32 4.24 -14.43 1.41
C ILE A 32 4.79 -15.87 1.32
N THR A 33 4.19 -16.83 2.02
CA THR A 33 4.68 -18.21 2.02
C THR A 33 4.27 -18.89 0.70
N PRO A 34 5.16 -19.60 -0.01
CA PRO A 34 4.86 -20.18 -1.33
C PRO A 34 3.69 -21.17 -1.34
N ASN A 35 3.35 -21.75 -0.19
CA ASN A 35 2.24 -22.70 -0.04
C ASN A 35 0.88 -22.02 0.17
N TYR A 36 0.83 -20.69 0.23
CA TYR A 36 -0.38 -19.95 0.54
C TYR A 36 -1.27 -19.81 -0.70
N ARG A 37 -2.49 -20.36 -0.63
CA ARG A 37 -3.46 -20.28 -1.72
C ARG A 37 -4.17 -18.93 -1.74
N HIS A 38 -3.54 -17.96 -2.41
CA HIS A 38 -4.05 -16.59 -2.54
C HIS A 38 -5.52 -16.51 -3.01
N GLN A 39 -5.95 -17.44 -3.87
CA GLN A 39 -7.29 -17.44 -4.47
C GLN A 39 -8.43 -17.65 -3.47
N TYR A 40 -8.14 -18.20 -2.28
CA TYR A 40 -9.15 -18.51 -1.25
C TYR A 40 -8.82 -17.86 0.10
N ALA A 41 -7.82 -16.98 0.11
CA ALA A 41 -7.36 -16.32 1.31
C ALA A 41 -8.26 -15.14 1.66
N VAL A 42 -9.23 -15.37 2.55
CA VAL A 42 -10.00 -14.28 3.16
C VAL A 42 -9.08 -13.50 4.08
N ASN A 43 -9.09 -12.16 3.98
CA ASN A 43 -8.28 -11.31 4.86
C ASN A 43 -8.86 -11.35 6.30
N PRO A 44 -8.17 -11.98 7.28
CA PRO A 44 -8.68 -12.10 8.64
C PRO A 44 -8.67 -10.76 9.39
N CYS A 45 -7.92 -9.77 8.88
CA CYS A 45 -7.74 -8.46 9.50
C CYS A 45 -8.67 -7.40 8.90
N GLU A 46 -9.53 -7.74 7.94
CA GLU A 46 -10.41 -6.79 7.23
C GLU A 46 -11.27 -5.96 8.19
N ARG A 47 -11.93 -6.62 9.16
CA ARG A 47 -12.73 -5.89 10.16
C ARG A 47 -11.91 -4.97 11.05
N LEU A 48 -10.69 -5.38 11.43
CA LEU A 48 -9.80 -4.54 12.25
C LEU A 48 -9.33 -3.32 11.45
N HIS A 49 -9.01 -3.54 10.17
CA HIS A 49 -8.64 -2.48 9.24
C HIS A 49 -9.77 -1.47 9.10
N ASP A 50 -11.00 -1.91 8.89
CA ASP A 50 -12.16 -1.01 8.72
C ASP A 50 -12.40 -0.14 9.95
N VAL A 51 -12.31 -0.71 11.16
CA VAL A 51 -12.53 0.04 12.40
C VAL A 51 -11.42 1.08 12.60
N TYR A 52 -10.16 0.68 12.39
CA TYR A 52 -9.03 1.61 12.44
C TYR A 52 -9.14 2.71 11.38
N LYS A 53 -9.45 2.34 10.14
CA LYS A 53 -9.60 3.27 9.00
C LYS A 53 -10.67 4.31 9.28
N ARG A 54 -11.85 3.91 9.78
CA ARG A 54 -12.93 4.85 10.13
C ARG A 54 -12.49 5.84 11.21
N CYS A 55 -11.82 5.37 12.26
CA CYS A 55 -11.27 6.25 13.29
C CYS A 55 -10.37 7.34 12.70
N VAL A 56 -9.47 6.96 11.79
CA VAL A 56 -8.54 7.90 11.15
C VAL A 56 -9.26 8.83 10.17
N GLU A 57 -10.18 8.33 9.34
CA GLU A 57 -10.92 9.13 8.35
C GLU A 57 -11.83 10.19 9.01
N GLU A 58 -12.56 9.83 10.07
CA GLU A 58 -13.41 10.77 10.82
C GLU A 58 -12.58 11.92 11.43
N ARG A 59 -11.38 11.59 11.92
CA ARG A 59 -10.48 12.57 12.54
C ARG A 59 -9.74 13.41 11.52
N LEU A 60 -9.32 12.84 10.39
CA LEU A 60 -8.78 13.62 9.26
C LEU A 60 -9.79 14.65 8.77
N ALA A 61 -11.07 14.28 8.67
CA ALA A 61 -12.13 15.18 8.23
C ALA A 61 -12.38 16.34 9.22
N THR A 62 -12.24 16.09 10.53
CA THR A 62 -12.59 17.06 11.57
C THR A 62 -11.41 17.92 12.03
N GLN A 63 -10.23 17.33 12.21
CA GLN A 63 -9.07 18.03 12.76
C GLN A 63 -8.10 18.55 11.69
N ARG A 64 -8.14 18.01 10.46
CA ARG A 64 -7.20 18.31 9.35
C ARG A 64 -5.77 18.64 9.79
N PRO A 65 -5.12 17.77 10.60
CA PRO A 65 -3.73 18.01 10.95
C PRO A 65 -2.89 17.99 9.66
N PHE A 66 -1.98 18.96 9.53
CA PHE A 66 -0.99 19.08 8.44
C PHE A 66 -1.51 19.42 7.03
N GLU A 67 -2.73 19.96 6.88
CA GLU A 67 -3.30 20.30 5.55
C GLU A 67 -3.22 19.14 4.54
N ILE A 68 -3.36 17.91 5.03
CA ILE A 68 -3.29 16.72 4.18
C ILE A 68 -4.49 16.71 3.25
N ASP A 69 -4.24 16.91 1.94
CA ASP A 69 -5.26 16.75 0.91
C ASP A 69 -5.45 15.25 0.59
N LEU A 70 -6.54 14.69 1.09
CA LEU A 70 -6.87 13.28 0.87
C LEU A 70 -7.16 12.97 -0.59
N ASP A 71 -7.59 13.96 -1.37
CA ASP A 71 -7.90 13.76 -2.78
C ASP A 71 -6.61 13.61 -3.61
N GLU A 72 -5.51 14.25 -3.18
CA GLU A 72 -4.20 14.04 -3.78
C GLU A 72 -3.66 12.63 -3.49
N ILE A 73 -3.80 12.14 -2.26
CA ILE A 73 -3.35 10.79 -1.87
C ILE A 73 -4.13 9.69 -2.60
N ARG A 74 -5.40 9.95 -2.92
CA ARG A 74 -6.27 8.98 -3.63
C ARG A 74 -6.00 8.90 -5.13
N LYS A 75 -5.22 9.82 -5.71
CA LYS A 75 -4.85 9.73 -7.13
C LYS A 75 -4.00 8.49 -7.36
N GLU A 76 -4.41 7.66 -8.30
CA GLU A 76 -3.60 6.54 -8.78
C GLU A 76 -2.34 7.10 -9.47
N TYR A 77 -1.20 7.00 -8.80
CA TYR A 77 0.09 7.50 -9.30
C TYR A 77 0.98 6.40 -9.91
N LEU A 78 0.62 5.12 -9.75
CA LEU A 78 1.46 3.98 -10.15
C LEU A 78 0.67 3.04 -11.06
N ASN A 79 1.29 2.59 -12.15
CA ASN A 79 0.69 1.76 -13.22
C ASN A 79 -0.38 2.48 -14.06
N THR A 80 -0.28 3.80 -14.14
CA THR A 80 -1.06 4.57 -15.11
C THR A 80 -0.65 4.19 -16.53
N ASP A 81 -1.50 4.43 -17.52
CA ASP A 81 -1.16 4.08 -18.91
C ASP A 81 0.07 4.88 -19.42
N ASP A 82 0.33 6.06 -18.86
CA ASP A 82 1.56 6.83 -19.09
C ASP A 82 2.83 6.12 -18.58
N ASP A 83 2.75 5.39 -17.46
CA ASP A 83 3.87 4.57 -16.96
C ASP A 83 4.14 3.39 -17.91
N LYS A 84 3.08 2.72 -18.38
CA LYS A 84 3.17 1.58 -19.31
C LYS A 84 3.72 1.98 -20.69
N LEU A 85 3.52 3.23 -21.10
CA LEU A 85 4.02 3.76 -22.36
C LEU A 85 5.56 3.94 -22.35
N LYS A 86 6.16 4.28 -21.20
CA LYS A 86 7.63 4.40 -21.08
C LYS A 86 8.34 3.05 -21.23
N ASP A 87 7.78 1.98 -20.68
CA ASP A 87 8.35 0.63 -20.83
C ASP A 87 8.34 0.14 -22.27
N ARG A 88 7.33 0.53 -23.06
CA ARG A 88 7.26 0.20 -24.49
C ARG A 88 8.30 0.96 -25.33
N GLN A 89 8.61 2.20 -24.99
CA GLN A 89 9.61 2.99 -25.72
C GLN A 89 11.04 2.51 -25.47
N ASN A 90 11.36 2.05 -24.25
CA ASN A 90 12.69 1.49 -23.96
C ASN A 90 12.95 0.16 -24.69
N ASN A 91 11.93 -0.68 -24.88
CA ASN A 91 12.07 -1.95 -25.64
C ASN A 91 12.22 -1.76 -27.16
N GLN A 92 11.84 -0.60 -27.72
CA GLN A 92 12.06 -0.31 -29.14
C GLN A 92 13.45 0.26 -29.44
N LYS A 93 14.05 0.96 -28.47
CA LYS A 93 15.42 1.50 -28.61
C LYS A 93 16.48 0.39 -28.66
N THR A 94 16.37 -0.62 -27.80
CA THR A 94 17.31 -1.76 -27.73
C THR A 94 17.31 -2.63 -28.99
N ASN A 95 16.19 -2.70 -29.73
CA ASN A 95 16.12 -3.44 -31.00
C ASN A 95 16.68 -2.67 -32.20
N SER A 96 16.91 -1.36 -32.07
CA SER A 96 17.41 -0.52 -33.16
C SER A 96 18.94 -0.45 -33.20
N GLU A 97 19.62 -0.66 -32.06
CA GLU A 97 21.09 -0.63 -31.96
C GLU A 97 21.76 -1.93 -32.45
N ASN A 98 21.07 -3.08 -32.40
CA ASN A 98 21.64 -4.35 -32.86
C ASN A 98 21.58 -4.58 -34.39
N LYS A 99 21.04 -3.64 -35.17
CA LYS A 99 20.90 -3.81 -36.62
C LYS A 99 21.98 -3.10 -37.45
N CYS A 100 22.87 -2.32 -36.83
CA CYS A 100 23.94 -1.59 -37.52
C CYS A 100 25.36 -2.19 -37.36
N SER A 101 25.50 -3.38 -36.77
CA SER A 101 26.80 -4.05 -36.61
C SER A 101 26.93 -5.40 -37.33
N SER A 102 26.05 -5.68 -38.31
CA SER A 102 26.14 -6.87 -39.14
C SER A 102 25.69 -6.57 -40.57
N SER A 103 26.50 -5.80 -41.29
CA SER A 103 26.55 -5.75 -42.75
C SER A 103 27.91 -5.21 -43.18
#